data_AF-A0A8T5R7U8-F1
#
_entry.id   AF-A0A8T5R7U8-F1
#
_cell.length_a   1.000
_cell.length_b   1.000
_cell.length_c   1.000
_cell.angle_alpha   90.00
_cell.angle_beta   90.00
_cell.angle_gamma   90.00
#
_symmetry.space_group_name_H-M   'P 1'
#
loop_
_entity.id
_entity.type
_entity.pdbx_description
1 polymer ?
#
loop_
_entity_poly.entity_id
_entity_poly.type
_entity_poly.pdbx_seq_one_letter_code
_entity_poly.pdbx_strand_id
1 'polypeptide(L)'
;MKDIRKKLKIPDDALQVINDFLLDEKNPLINDLLTIIDKYGGIEEINRKAEENSKVERLLEKLKKKKPEYVKDIEWLISQRDNNSFISIADYRKKILGDRASEVSFDEEFAVTLELSACQYFPFFIDIAKDALENQKLVPGRIIRVRNMKEQEEDGDLLAIAAAMQIIGSTWVETLDTKGTAPGPDGMPVNVHLGGPDTITGYFGGVGQPNEYALKWIDEFLYYYTNYGIKQVLNVNPGTVLLGYFIYKLGINNEFKISVFMGNDNPYSSLWTLLTAKLFAREDGTSPLIGYNLSNAVNNQTLELSAYIRKPFGFEDVVRLEHHITECYKSIVRQPYDRRDELVELAKKVKNISAKHEGGNVEVDKNREHPTDILEYFAAKKDLIEAGLWDALRINHLDRNDAVNSTAKALTENGIAFIAAKNLHH
;
A
#
# COMPACT_ATOMS: atom_id res chain seq x y z
N MET A 1 28.09 0.70 31.19
CA MET A 1 27.11 0.75 30.07
C MET A 1 27.00 2.10 29.37
N LYS A 2 26.98 3.27 30.05
CA LYS A 2 26.93 4.57 29.33
C LYS A 2 28.11 4.80 28.38
N ASP A 3 29.29 4.27 28.73
CA ASP A 3 30.52 4.44 27.96
C ASP A 3 30.56 3.59 26.67
N ILE A 4 30.03 2.36 26.69
CA ILE A 4 30.01 1.50 25.49
C ILE A 4 29.04 2.01 24.42
N ARG A 5 27.93 2.66 24.81
CA ARG A 5 26.96 3.24 23.86
C ARG A 5 27.56 4.37 23.02
N LYS A 6 28.53 5.12 23.56
CA LYS A 6 29.21 6.19 22.81
C LYS A 6 29.96 5.66 21.59
N LYS A 7 30.35 4.37 21.58
CA LYS A 7 30.97 3.71 20.41
C LYS A 7 30.02 3.56 19.21
N LEU A 8 28.71 3.73 19.42
CA LEU A 8 27.72 3.70 18.34
C LEU A 8 27.50 5.07 17.69
N LYS A 9 28.16 6.15 18.17
CA LYS A 9 28.08 7.46 17.51
C LYS A 9 28.62 7.31 16.09
N ILE A 10 27.80 7.66 15.09
CA ILE A 10 28.25 7.78 13.70
C ILE A 10 29.20 9.00 13.64
N PRO A 11 30.47 8.83 13.25
CA PRO A 11 31.41 9.93 13.13
C PRO A 11 31.03 10.89 12.01
N ASP A 12 31.35 12.18 12.16
CA ASP A 12 30.99 13.21 11.18
C ASP A 12 31.74 13.01 9.85
N ASP A 13 32.98 12.49 9.90
CA ASP A 13 33.76 12.11 8.72
C ASP A 13 33.15 10.93 7.96
N ALA A 14 32.49 9.99 8.64
CA ALA A 14 31.77 8.92 7.96
C ALA A 14 30.56 9.46 7.17
N LEU A 15 29.85 10.46 7.72
CA LEU A 15 28.78 11.17 6.99
C LEU A 15 29.34 11.99 5.83
N GLN A 16 30.49 12.64 6.03
CA GLN A 16 31.17 13.40 4.97
C GLN A 16 31.51 12.50 3.78
N VAL A 17 32.07 11.31 4.01
CA VAL A 17 32.40 10.36 2.93
C VAL A 17 31.16 9.93 2.14
N ILE A 18 30.02 9.73 2.81
CA ILE A 18 28.76 9.41 2.12
C ILE A 18 28.32 10.58 1.24
N ASN A 19 28.37 11.81 1.76
CA ASN A 19 28.01 13.00 0.98
C ASN A 19 28.97 13.20 -0.21
N ASP A 20 30.28 13.09 0.01
CA ASP A 20 31.28 13.23 -1.05
C ASP A 20 31.05 12.19 -2.16
N PHE A 21 30.70 10.95 -1.80
CA PHE A 21 30.36 9.92 -2.77
C PHE A 21 29.10 10.28 -3.58
N LEU A 22 28.02 10.73 -2.93
CA LEU A 22 26.77 11.08 -3.60
C LEU A 22 26.89 12.34 -4.47
N LEU A 23 27.77 13.27 -4.11
CA LEU A 23 27.98 14.54 -4.79
C LEU A 23 29.11 14.51 -5.83
N ASP A 24 29.85 13.40 -5.95
CA ASP A 24 30.87 13.24 -6.99
C ASP A 24 30.22 13.28 -8.37
N GLU A 25 30.56 14.28 -9.19
CA GLU A 25 30.08 14.47 -10.56
C GLU A 25 30.38 13.26 -11.46
N LYS A 26 31.34 12.41 -11.08
CA LYS A 26 31.69 11.19 -11.81
C LYS A 26 30.94 9.94 -11.32
N ASN A 27 30.06 10.06 -10.32
CA ASN A 27 29.34 8.92 -9.76
C ASN A 27 28.33 8.36 -10.77
N PRO A 28 28.57 7.16 -11.34
CA PRO A 28 27.68 6.60 -12.36
C PRO A 28 26.28 6.29 -11.80
N LEU A 29 26.17 5.91 -10.52
CA LEU A 29 24.86 5.56 -9.92
C LEU A 29 23.92 6.76 -9.84
N ILE A 30 24.48 7.95 -9.56
CA ILE A 30 23.71 9.19 -9.48
C ILE A 30 23.45 9.74 -10.87
N ASN A 31 24.46 9.73 -11.75
CA ASN A 31 24.31 10.21 -13.13
C ASN A 31 23.28 9.42 -13.93
N ASP A 32 23.22 8.10 -13.76
CA ASP A 32 22.21 7.27 -14.42
C ASP A 32 20.79 7.60 -13.92
N LEU A 33 20.63 7.87 -12.61
CA LEU A 33 19.35 8.33 -12.05
C LEU A 33 18.94 9.70 -12.61
N LEU A 34 19.87 10.67 -12.63
CA LEU A 34 19.62 12.02 -13.14
C LEU A 34 19.26 12.00 -14.63
N THR A 35 19.89 11.13 -15.43
CA THR A 35 19.56 10.94 -16.84
C THR A 35 18.09 10.54 -17.04
N ILE A 36 17.55 9.69 -16.15
CA ILE A 36 16.12 9.32 -16.19
C ILE A 36 15.25 10.51 -15.78
N ILE A 37 15.63 11.28 -14.76
CA ILE A 37 14.88 12.49 -14.36
C ILE A 37 14.82 13.50 -15.52
N ASP A 38 15.94 13.72 -16.20
CA ASP A 38 16.04 14.64 -17.36
C ASP A 38 15.18 14.18 -18.53
N LYS A 39 15.08 12.87 -18.78
CA LYS A 39 14.16 12.29 -19.78
C LYS A 39 12.71 12.72 -19.56
N TYR A 40 12.28 12.99 -18.33
CA TYR A 40 10.91 13.46 -18.02
C TYR A 40 10.77 14.99 -17.96
N GLY A 41 11.87 15.73 -18.15
CA GLY A 41 11.91 17.19 -18.17
C GLY A 41 12.40 17.85 -16.88
N GLY A 42 13.00 17.09 -15.97
CA GLY A 42 13.47 17.60 -14.68
C GLY A 42 12.39 17.65 -13.60
N ILE A 43 12.80 17.98 -12.38
CA ILE A 43 12.01 17.83 -11.15
C ILE A 43 10.72 18.67 -11.16
N GLU A 44 10.83 19.94 -11.54
CA GLU A 44 9.68 20.86 -11.58
C GLU A 44 8.63 20.40 -12.59
N GLU A 45 9.06 20.01 -13.79
CA GLU A 45 8.16 19.54 -14.85
C GLU A 45 7.50 18.20 -14.50
N ILE A 46 8.24 17.29 -13.85
CA ILE A 46 7.72 16.02 -13.35
C ILE A 46 6.55 16.28 -12.37
N ASN A 47 6.76 17.13 -11.36
CA ASN A 47 5.74 17.44 -10.38
C ASN A 47 4.54 18.17 -11.01
N ARG A 48 4.79 19.13 -11.90
CA ARG A 48 3.74 19.87 -12.62
C ARG A 48 2.86 18.92 -13.44
N LYS A 49 3.46 18.03 -14.24
CA LYS A 49 2.73 17.02 -15.02
C LYS A 49 1.92 16.09 -14.13
N ALA A 50 2.49 15.65 -13.01
CA ALA A 50 1.81 14.75 -12.09
C ALA A 50 0.58 15.42 -11.46
N GLU A 51 0.71 16.65 -10.97
CA GLU A 51 -0.41 17.42 -10.40
C GLU A 51 -1.51 17.71 -11.43
N GLU A 52 -1.14 18.06 -12.66
CA GLU A 52 -2.11 18.30 -13.72
C GLU A 52 -2.86 17.03 -14.12
N ASN A 53 -2.15 15.91 -14.26
CA ASN A 53 -2.74 14.65 -14.70
C ASN A 53 -3.41 13.85 -13.60
N SER A 54 -3.20 14.19 -12.32
CA SER A 54 -3.89 13.56 -11.18
C SER A 54 -5.33 14.06 -11.00
N LYS A 55 -5.69 15.20 -11.58
CA LYS A 55 -7.02 15.81 -11.41
C LYS A 55 -8.13 14.87 -11.85
N VAL A 56 -9.15 14.71 -11.02
CA VAL A 56 -10.29 13.80 -11.28
C VAL A 56 -10.91 14.07 -12.65
N GLU A 57 -11.07 15.33 -13.05
CA GLU A 57 -11.64 15.71 -14.34
C GLU A 57 -10.78 15.18 -15.50
N ARG A 58 -9.45 15.27 -15.39
CA ARG A 58 -8.51 14.75 -16.41
C ARG A 58 -8.54 13.23 -16.48
N LEU A 59 -8.61 12.57 -15.32
CA LEU A 59 -8.73 11.11 -15.26
C LEU A 59 -10.02 10.64 -15.91
N LEU A 60 -11.14 11.32 -15.65
CA LEU A 60 -12.44 11.01 -16.26
C LEU A 60 -12.49 11.32 -17.77
N GLU A 61 -11.86 12.41 -18.23
CA GLU A 61 -11.71 12.71 -19.67
C GLU A 61 -10.97 11.57 -20.40
N LYS A 62 -9.88 11.07 -19.81
CA LYS A 62 -9.13 9.92 -20.35
C LYS A 62 -9.96 8.64 -20.26
N LEU A 63 -10.63 8.39 -19.13
CA LEU A 63 -11.45 7.20 -18.92
C LEU A 63 -12.61 7.13 -19.92
N LYS A 64 -13.29 8.24 -20.19
CA LYS A 64 -14.38 8.30 -21.17
C LYS A 64 -13.95 7.87 -22.57
N LYS A 65 -12.70 8.15 -22.95
CA LYS A 65 -12.13 7.71 -24.24
C LYS A 65 -11.69 6.25 -24.21
N LYS A 66 -11.20 5.78 -23.06
CA LYS A 66 -10.58 4.46 -22.91
C LYS A 66 -11.59 3.35 -22.60
N LYS A 67 -12.51 3.60 -21.68
CA LYS A 67 -13.45 2.64 -21.09
C LYS A 67 -14.75 3.35 -20.65
N PRO A 68 -15.58 3.84 -21.61
CA PRO A 68 -16.76 4.65 -21.32
C PRO A 68 -17.79 3.97 -20.40
N GLU A 69 -17.83 2.64 -20.35
CA GLU A 69 -18.70 1.89 -19.45
C GLU A 69 -18.42 2.18 -17.96
N TYR A 70 -17.17 2.41 -17.58
CA TYR A 70 -16.78 2.68 -16.19
C TYR A 70 -17.17 4.08 -15.73
N VAL A 71 -17.38 5.02 -16.66
CA VAL A 71 -17.82 6.38 -16.32
C VAL A 71 -19.16 6.36 -15.60
N LYS A 72 -20.09 5.48 -16.00
CA LYS A 72 -21.41 5.37 -15.37
C LYS A 72 -21.31 4.91 -13.91
N ASP A 73 -20.43 3.97 -13.61
CA ASP A 73 -20.22 3.50 -12.24
C ASP A 73 -19.54 4.58 -11.38
N ILE A 74 -18.65 5.39 -11.94
CA ILE A 74 -18.08 6.56 -11.24
C ILE A 74 -19.15 7.62 -10.97
N GLU A 75 -19.97 7.97 -11.97
CA GLU A 75 -21.08 8.92 -11.81
C GLU A 75 -22.09 8.43 -10.76
N TRP A 76 -22.38 7.12 -10.74
CA TRP A 76 -23.18 6.50 -9.71
C TRP A 76 -22.53 6.67 -8.32
N LEU A 77 -21.23 6.40 -8.18
CA LEU A 77 -20.50 6.53 -6.92
C LEU A 77 -20.50 7.97 -6.39
N ILE A 78 -20.28 8.95 -7.27
CA ILE A 78 -20.39 10.39 -6.95
C ILE A 78 -21.79 10.71 -6.46
N SER A 79 -22.82 10.24 -7.16
CA SER A 79 -24.22 10.46 -6.77
C SER A 79 -24.53 9.86 -5.38
N GLN A 80 -24.05 8.63 -5.08
CA GLN A 80 -24.25 8.02 -3.76
C GLN A 80 -23.52 8.78 -2.65
N ARG A 81 -22.31 9.26 -2.93
CA ARG A 81 -21.55 10.12 -2.00
C ARG A 81 -22.30 11.42 -1.72
N ASP A 82 -22.70 12.14 -2.76
CA ASP A 82 -23.31 13.47 -2.65
C ASP A 82 -24.71 13.41 -2.00
N ASN A 83 -25.40 12.27 -2.12
CA ASN A 83 -26.66 12.00 -1.43
C ASN A 83 -26.48 11.50 0.02
N ASN A 84 -25.24 11.36 0.50
CA ASN A 84 -24.93 10.81 1.82
C ASN A 84 -25.55 9.42 2.05
N SER A 85 -25.58 8.58 1.00
CA SER A 85 -26.32 7.31 1.03
C SER A 85 -25.62 6.22 1.85
N PHE A 86 -24.30 6.34 2.08
CA PHE A 86 -23.54 5.39 2.87
C PHE A 86 -23.75 5.63 4.37
N ILE A 87 -23.62 4.58 5.19
CA ILE A 87 -23.75 4.71 6.64
C ILE A 87 -22.70 5.67 7.22
N SER A 88 -23.13 6.64 8.04
CA SER A 88 -22.23 7.53 8.76
C SER A 88 -21.41 6.75 9.80
N ILE A 89 -20.24 7.26 10.21
CA ILE A 89 -19.46 6.63 11.31
C ILE A 89 -20.26 6.62 12.62
N ALA A 90 -21.04 7.67 12.89
CA ALA A 90 -21.88 7.76 14.06
C ALA A 90 -22.98 6.69 14.05
N ASP A 91 -23.69 6.52 12.93
CA ASP A 91 -24.73 5.49 12.79
C ASP A 91 -24.14 4.08 12.78
N TYR A 92 -22.94 3.89 12.23
CA TYR A 92 -22.23 2.63 12.31
C TYR A 92 -21.90 2.28 13.77
N ARG A 93 -21.33 3.22 14.53
CA ARG A 93 -21.05 3.03 15.97
C ARG A 93 -22.34 2.71 16.74
N LYS A 94 -23.44 3.40 16.45
CA LYS A 94 -24.77 3.13 17.03
C LYS A 94 -25.33 1.75 16.64
N LYS A 95 -25.17 1.33 15.39
CA LYS A 95 -25.54 0.00 14.90
C LYS A 95 -24.83 -1.11 15.67
N ILE A 96 -23.56 -0.90 16.03
CA ILE A 96 -22.75 -1.90 16.76
C ILE A 96 -22.99 -1.86 18.28
N LEU A 97 -23.00 -0.66 18.90
CA LEU A 97 -23.03 -0.52 20.36
C LEU A 97 -24.43 -0.29 20.94
N GLY A 98 -25.44 0.00 20.10
CA GLY A 98 -26.74 0.46 20.56
C GLY A 98 -26.64 1.78 21.33
N ASP A 99 -27.42 1.92 22.40
CA ASP A 99 -27.50 3.15 23.21
C ASP A 99 -26.16 3.51 23.87
N ARG A 100 -25.32 2.50 24.15
CA ARG A 100 -23.96 2.67 24.70
C ARG A 100 -23.04 3.47 23.78
N ALA A 101 -23.35 3.62 22.49
CA ALA A 101 -22.53 4.41 21.57
C ALA A 101 -22.29 5.84 22.08
N SER A 102 -23.28 6.43 22.77
CA SER A 102 -23.19 7.79 23.34
C SER A 102 -22.31 7.89 24.60
N GLU A 103 -21.97 6.77 25.22
CA GLU A 103 -21.16 6.69 26.44
C GLU A 103 -19.69 6.41 26.16
N VAL A 104 -19.37 5.97 24.93
CA VAL A 104 -18.02 5.59 24.52
C VAL A 104 -17.32 6.78 23.87
N SER A 105 -16.18 7.17 24.42
CA SER A 105 -15.28 8.13 23.80
C SER A 105 -14.29 7.40 22.88
N PHE A 106 -14.18 7.88 21.65
CA PHE A 106 -13.25 7.37 20.65
C PHE A 106 -12.10 8.36 20.49
N ASP A 107 -10.87 7.93 20.77
CA ASP A 107 -9.68 8.75 20.57
C ASP A 107 -9.23 8.68 19.11
N GLU A 108 -9.53 9.73 18.35
CA GLU A 108 -9.21 9.81 16.93
C GLU A 108 -7.69 9.93 16.66
N GLU A 109 -6.85 10.26 17.66
CA GLU A 109 -5.39 10.24 17.51
C GLU A 109 -4.82 8.81 17.33
N PHE A 110 -5.57 7.81 17.81
CA PHE A 110 -5.23 6.40 17.71
C PHE A 110 -6.09 5.67 16.67
N ALA A 111 -6.78 6.41 15.81
CA ALA A 111 -7.65 5.81 14.82
C ALA A 111 -6.89 4.85 13.89
N VAL A 112 -7.37 3.62 13.81
CA VAL A 112 -6.79 2.57 12.96
C VAL A 112 -7.29 2.74 11.54
N THR A 113 -6.39 2.86 10.57
CA THR A 113 -6.77 2.89 9.15
C THR A 113 -7.28 1.52 8.72
N LEU A 114 -8.49 1.44 8.19
CA LEU A 114 -9.03 0.21 7.60
C LEU A 114 -8.44 0.04 6.19
N GLU A 115 -7.66 -1.03 5.99
CA GLU A 115 -6.97 -1.31 4.74
C GLU A 115 -7.44 -2.61 4.10
N LEU A 116 -7.81 -2.52 2.83
CA LEU A 116 -8.09 -3.64 1.96
C LEU A 116 -6.97 -3.79 0.96
N SER A 117 -6.37 -4.97 0.93
CA SER A 117 -5.32 -5.28 -0.03
C SER A 117 -5.84 -6.02 -1.27
N ALA A 118 -5.02 -6.07 -2.31
CA ALA A 118 -5.30 -6.69 -3.60
C ALA A 118 -6.67 -6.33 -4.23
N CYS A 119 -6.96 -5.03 -4.35
CA CYS A 119 -8.06 -4.51 -5.15
C CYS A 119 -7.65 -4.41 -6.64
N GLN A 120 -7.79 -5.51 -7.37
CA GLN A 120 -7.20 -5.65 -8.71
C GLN A 120 -8.03 -5.01 -9.82
N TYR A 121 -9.37 -5.10 -9.75
CA TYR A 121 -10.27 -4.76 -10.85
C TYR A 121 -11.32 -3.74 -10.40
N PHE A 122 -11.58 -2.72 -11.21
CA PHE A 122 -12.57 -1.68 -10.90
C PHE A 122 -14.00 -2.23 -10.69
N PRO A 123 -14.49 -3.21 -11.48
CA PRO A 123 -15.81 -3.80 -11.22
C PRO A 123 -15.93 -4.42 -9.82
N PHE A 124 -14.86 -5.07 -9.32
CA PHE A 124 -14.88 -5.69 -8.00
C PHE A 124 -14.93 -4.63 -6.89
N PHE A 125 -14.23 -3.50 -7.08
CA PHE A 125 -14.36 -2.36 -6.17
C PHE A 125 -15.78 -1.79 -6.15
N ILE A 126 -16.44 -1.68 -7.31
CA ILE A 126 -17.82 -1.22 -7.39
C ILE A 126 -18.78 -2.19 -6.67
N ASP A 127 -18.51 -3.50 -6.72
CA ASP A 127 -19.26 -4.48 -5.93
C ASP A 127 -19.11 -4.24 -4.42
N ILE A 128 -17.91 -3.90 -3.92
CA ILE A 128 -17.72 -3.47 -2.52
C ILE A 128 -18.56 -2.24 -2.21
N ALA A 129 -18.55 -1.22 -3.07
CA ALA A 129 -19.32 0.01 -2.83
C ALA A 129 -20.83 -0.27 -2.79
N LYS A 130 -21.34 -1.12 -3.68
CA LYS A 130 -22.75 -1.54 -3.71
C LYS A 130 -23.13 -2.35 -2.48
N ASP A 131 -22.30 -3.32 -2.11
CA ASP A 131 -22.49 -4.14 -0.90
C ASP A 131 -22.44 -3.29 0.38
N ALA A 132 -21.54 -2.30 0.44
CA ALA A 132 -21.45 -1.37 1.56
C ALA A 132 -22.71 -0.51 1.70
N LEU A 133 -23.28 -0.06 0.59
CA LEU A 133 -24.54 0.67 0.56
C LEU A 133 -25.70 -0.20 1.04
N GLU A 134 -25.87 -1.40 0.46
CA GLU A 134 -26.98 -2.30 0.74
C GLU A 134 -26.97 -2.84 2.17
N ASN A 135 -25.79 -3.26 2.64
CA ASN A 135 -25.64 -3.92 3.94
C ASN A 135 -25.14 -2.99 5.05
N GLN A 136 -25.07 -1.68 4.77
CA GLN A 136 -24.55 -0.67 5.67
C GLN A 136 -23.19 -1.09 6.27
N LYS A 137 -22.28 -1.46 5.37
CA LYS A 137 -20.86 -1.75 5.67
C LYS A 137 -20.02 -0.51 5.38
N LEU A 138 -18.79 -0.55 5.84
CA LEU A 138 -17.79 0.48 5.60
C LEU A 138 -16.97 0.15 4.35
N VAL A 139 -16.64 1.18 3.58
CA VAL A 139 -15.63 1.13 2.52
C VAL A 139 -14.28 1.52 3.14
N PRO A 140 -13.21 0.74 2.93
CA PRO A 140 -11.89 0.97 3.54
C PRO A 140 -11.25 2.31 3.14
N GLY A 141 -10.55 2.93 4.09
CA GLY A 141 -9.83 4.20 3.90
C GLY A 141 -8.48 4.05 3.18
N ARG A 142 -7.99 2.82 3.02
CA ARG A 142 -6.76 2.50 2.30
C ARG A 142 -6.92 1.28 1.42
N ILE A 143 -6.50 1.40 0.16
CA ILE A 143 -6.61 0.37 -0.86
C ILE A 143 -5.23 0.01 -1.42
N ILE A 144 -4.87 -1.27 -1.43
CA ILE A 144 -3.64 -1.71 -2.12
C ILE A 144 -4.02 -2.43 -3.41
N ARG A 145 -3.35 -2.09 -4.50
CA ARG A 145 -3.55 -2.69 -5.81
C ARG A 145 -2.33 -3.48 -6.20
N VAL A 146 -2.54 -4.79 -6.36
CA VAL A 146 -1.49 -5.75 -6.73
C VAL A 146 -1.90 -6.41 -8.04
N ARG A 147 -1.57 -5.74 -9.14
CA ARG A 147 -1.89 -6.17 -10.50
C ARG A 147 -0.88 -5.58 -11.49
N ASN A 148 -0.77 -6.16 -12.67
CA ASN A 148 0.12 -5.66 -13.72
C ASN A 148 -0.31 -4.25 -14.17
N MET A 149 0.60 -3.27 -14.13
CA MET A 149 0.32 -1.87 -14.46
C MET A 149 -0.07 -1.67 -15.92
N LYS A 150 0.58 -2.37 -16.86
CA LYS A 150 0.23 -2.29 -18.28
C LYS A 150 -1.17 -2.82 -18.56
N GLU A 151 -1.55 -3.92 -17.92
CA GLU A 151 -2.90 -4.48 -18.03
C GLU A 151 -3.95 -3.55 -17.41
N GLN A 152 -3.65 -2.94 -16.26
CA GLN A 152 -4.52 -1.95 -15.62
C GLN A 152 -4.71 -0.68 -16.47
N GLU A 153 -3.64 -0.21 -17.10
CA GLU A 153 -3.65 0.91 -18.04
C GLU A 153 -4.46 0.57 -19.30
N GLU A 154 -4.30 -0.65 -19.83
CA GLU A 154 -5.04 -1.12 -21.00
C GLU A 154 -6.53 -1.32 -20.74
N ASP A 155 -6.92 -1.82 -19.57
CA ASP A 155 -8.32 -2.06 -19.22
C ASP A 155 -9.07 -0.78 -18.85
N GLY A 156 -8.37 0.32 -18.58
CA GLY A 156 -8.94 1.55 -18.02
C GLY A 156 -9.16 1.50 -16.50
N ASP A 157 -8.82 0.38 -15.86
CA ASP A 157 -8.91 0.18 -14.41
C ASP A 157 -7.99 1.15 -13.63
N LEU A 158 -6.83 1.50 -14.19
CA LEU A 158 -5.91 2.47 -13.59
C LEU A 158 -6.59 3.84 -13.42
N LEU A 159 -7.25 4.32 -14.48
CA LEU A 159 -7.96 5.60 -14.49
C LEU A 159 -9.18 5.57 -13.57
N ALA A 160 -9.98 4.51 -13.66
CA ALA A 160 -11.23 4.39 -12.90
C ALA A 160 -10.99 4.32 -11.40
N ILE A 161 -10.04 3.50 -10.94
CA ILE A 161 -9.68 3.44 -9.52
C ILE A 161 -9.04 4.76 -9.08
N ALA A 162 -8.07 5.32 -9.81
CA ALA A 162 -7.43 6.57 -9.39
C ALA A 162 -8.45 7.71 -9.19
N ALA A 163 -9.49 7.79 -10.05
CA ALA A 163 -10.59 8.71 -9.87
C ALA A 163 -11.47 8.32 -8.65
N ALA A 164 -11.88 7.06 -8.54
CA ALA A 164 -12.73 6.58 -7.45
C ALA A 164 -12.11 6.82 -6.07
N MET A 165 -10.82 6.52 -5.90
CA MET A 165 -10.12 6.70 -4.62
C MET A 165 -10.11 8.16 -4.17
N GLN A 166 -9.88 9.10 -5.11
CA GLN A 166 -9.96 10.53 -4.82
C GLN A 166 -11.40 10.96 -4.46
N ILE A 167 -12.40 10.45 -5.18
CA ILE A 167 -13.82 10.74 -4.96
C ILE A 167 -14.26 10.33 -3.54
N ILE A 168 -13.86 9.13 -3.10
CA ILE A 168 -14.23 8.57 -1.79
C ILE A 168 -13.30 9.01 -0.65
N GLY A 169 -12.17 9.63 -0.98
CA GLY A 169 -11.18 10.12 -0.02
C GLY A 169 -10.28 9.02 0.56
N SER A 170 -10.17 7.87 -0.10
CA SER A 170 -9.26 6.79 0.32
C SER A 170 -7.86 7.00 -0.27
N THR A 171 -6.84 6.57 0.47
CA THR A 171 -5.48 6.45 -0.08
C THR A 171 -5.35 5.14 -0.84
N TRP A 172 -4.52 5.12 -1.87
CA TRP A 172 -4.25 3.88 -2.60
C TRP A 172 -2.79 3.75 -3.00
N VAL A 173 -2.36 2.52 -3.19
CA VAL A 173 -1.00 2.19 -3.66
C VAL A 173 -1.09 1.27 -4.86
N GLU A 174 -0.37 1.61 -5.92
CA GLU A 174 -0.18 0.76 -7.09
C GLU A 174 1.08 -0.11 -6.98
N THR A 175 1.13 -1.20 -7.72
CA THR A 175 2.27 -2.12 -7.72
C THR A 175 2.87 -2.18 -9.11
N LEU A 176 4.07 -1.59 -9.29
CA LEU A 176 4.76 -1.52 -10.57
C LEU A 176 5.14 -2.90 -11.14
N ASP A 177 5.24 -3.00 -12.47
CA ASP A 177 5.57 -4.24 -13.19
C ASP A 177 7.05 -4.63 -13.03
N THR A 178 7.92 -3.64 -12.84
CA THR A 178 9.34 -3.79 -12.49
C THR A 178 9.60 -4.37 -11.09
N LYS A 179 8.63 -5.10 -10.52
CA LYS A 179 8.73 -5.87 -9.26
C LYS A 179 9.32 -7.27 -9.40
N GLY A 180 9.81 -7.63 -10.58
CA GLY A 180 10.46 -8.92 -10.82
C GLY A 180 9.58 -9.97 -11.49
N THR A 181 8.26 -9.77 -11.53
CA THR A 181 7.31 -10.71 -12.14
C THR A 181 6.97 -10.40 -13.60
N ALA A 182 7.46 -9.28 -14.15
CA ALA A 182 7.31 -8.96 -15.55
C ALA A 182 8.01 -10.01 -16.44
N PRO A 183 7.50 -10.31 -17.65
CA PRO A 183 8.18 -11.19 -18.60
C PRO A 183 9.52 -10.63 -19.05
N GLY A 184 10.54 -11.49 -19.07
CA GLY A 184 11.87 -11.25 -19.60
C GLY A 184 11.98 -11.63 -21.08
N PRO A 185 13.18 -11.51 -21.67
CA PRO A 185 13.41 -11.80 -23.09
C PRO A 185 13.05 -13.23 -23.52
N ASP A 186 13.06 -14.19 -22.59
CA ASP A 186 12.70 -15.60 -22.77
C ASP A 186 11.25 -15.91 -22.39
N GLY A 187 10.46 -14.89 -22.04
CA GLY A 187 9.08 -15.02 -21.57
C GLY A 187 8.94 -15.42 -20.10
N MET A 188 10.03 -15.76 -19.41
CA MET A 188 10.02 -16.08 -17.98
C MET A 188 10.08 -14.79 -17.14
N PRO A 189 9.65 -14.79 -15.86
CA PRO A 189 9.83 -13.65 -14.99
C PRO A 189 11.27 -13.13 -14.97
N VAL A 190 11.43 -11.81 -14.96
CA VAL A 190 12.74 -11.14 -14.95
C VAL A 190 13.52 -11.36 -13.67
N ASN A 191 12.84 -11.67 -12.57
CA ASN A 191 13.50 -12.21 -11.39
C ASN A 191 13.95 -13.64 -11.71
N VAL A 192 15.26 -13.85 -11.76
CA VAL A 192 15.89 -15.13 -12.17
C VAL A 192 15.56 -16.29 -11.23
N HIS A 193 15.00 -16.01 -10.06
CA HIS A 193 14.51 -17.01 -9.13
C HIS A 193 13.00 -17.27 -9.24
N LEU A 194 12.27 -16.62 -10.14
CA LEU A 194 10.85 -16.87 -10.34
C LEU A 194 10.66 -17.75 -11.60
N GLY A 195 10.22 -18.99 -11.40
CA GLY A 195 10.00 -19.98 -12.47
C GLY A 195 8.89 -21.01 -12.18
N GLY A 196 8.07 -20.76 -11.15
CA GLY A 196 6.96 -21.63 -10.72
C GLY A 196 6.87 -21.79 -9.20
N PRO A 197 5.86 -22.51 -8.68
CA PRO A 197 5.68 -22.73 -7.23
C PRO A 197 6.91 -23.32 -6.53
N ASP A 198 7.70 -24.13 -7.23
CA ASP A 198 8.95 -24.74 -6.71
C ASP A 198 10.08 -23.73 -6.48
N THR A 199 9.94 -22.51 -6.99
CA THR A 199 10.97 -21.46 -6.95
C THR A 199 10.74 -20.42 -5.85
N ILE A 200 9.87 -20.73 -4.88
CA ILE A 200 9.58 -19.89 -3.71
C ILE A 200 10.84 -19.49 -2.91
N THR A 201 11.95 -20.21 -3.06
CA THR A 201 13.25 -19.84 -2.49
C THR A 201 13.75 -18.46 -2.96
N GLY A 202 13.30 -17.96 -4.12
CA GLY A 202 13.58 -16.60 -4.61
C GLY A 202 12.89 -15.49 -3.83
N TYR A 203 11.81 -15.80 -3.10
CA TYR A 203 11.07 -14.82 -2.29
C TYR A 203 11.75 -14.52 -0.94
N PHE A 204 12.75 -15.30 -0.51
CA PHE A 204 13.49 -14.99 0.71
C PHE A 204 14.31 -13.70 0.53
N GLY A 205 13.87 -12.61 1.17
CA GLY A 205 14.67 -11.38 1.31
C GLY A 205 14.72 -10.47 0.07
N GLY A 206 13.79 -10.60 -0.89
CA GLY A 206 13.69 -9.69 -2.04
C GLY A 206 14.79 -9.88 -3.11
N VAL A 207 15.33 -11.09 -3.25
CA VAL A 207 16.46 -11.40 -4.12
C VAL A 207 15.99 -11.71 -5.55
N GLY A 208 16.81 -11.35 -6.55
CA GLY A 208 16.75 -11.90 -7.90
C GLY A 208 16.39 -10.93 -9.02
N GLN A 209 16.12 -9.65 -8.72
CA GLN A 209 16.02 -8.63 -9.76
C GLN A 209 17.40 -8.27 -10.32
N PRO A 210 17.60 -8.28 -11.65
CA PRO A 210 18.85 -7.81 -12.26
C PRO A 210 19.13 -6.33 -11.94
N ASN A 211 20.41 -5.93 -11.98
CA ASN A 211 20.87 -4.61 -11.53
C ASN A 211 20.12 -3.45 -12.21
N GLU A 212 19.79 -3.58 -13.49
CA GLU A 212 19.11 -2.55 -14.28
C GLU A 212 17.64 -2.32 -13.86
N TYR A 213 17.03 -3.24 -13.12
CA TYR A 213 15.62 -3.12 -12.72
C TYR A 213 15.38 -2.02 -11.69
N ALA A 214 16.39 -1.65 -10.91
CA ALA A 214 16.26 -0.54 -9.97
C ALA A 214 16.01 0.79 -10.70
N LEU A 215 16.70 1.02 -11.82
CA LEU A 215 16.51 2.20 -12.66
C LEU A 215 15.27 2.10 -13.56
N LYS A 216 14.94 0.91 -14.08
CA LYS A 216 13.66 0.68 -14.78
C LYS A 216 12.46 0.97 -13.88
N TRP A 217 12.57 0.69 -12.59
CA TRP A 217 11.53 1.03 -11.61
C TRP A 217 11.32 2.54 -11.49
N ILE A 218 12.39 3.34 -11.51
CA ILE A 218 12.27 4.81 -11.54
C ILE A 218 11.63 5.28 -12.85
N ASP A 219 12.08 4.73 -13.98
CA ASP A 219 11.51 5.09 -15.29
C ASP A 219 10.00 4.76 -15.36
N GLU A 220 9.61 3.56 -14.91
CA GLU A 220 8.21 3.15 -14.85
C GLU A 220 7.40 4.00 -13.86
N PHE A 221 7.94 4.27 -12.67
CA PHE A 221 7.30 5.16 -11.70
C PHE A 221 7.03 6.54 -12.31
N LEU A 222 8.05 7.17 -12.91
CA LEU A 222 7.93 8.51 -13.48
C LEU A 222 6.96 8.52 -14.67
N TYR A 223 6.87 7.45 -15.45
CA TYR A 223 5.84 7.29 -16.46
C TYR A 223 4.43 7.39 -15.86
N TYR A 224 4.11 6.58 -14.85
CA TYR A 224 2.77 6.57 -14.26
C TYR A 224 2.47 7.81 -13.41
N TYR A 225 3.49 8.33 -12.72
CA TYR A 225 3.39 9.56 -11.94
C TYR A 225 3.07 10.75 -12.84
N THR A 226 3.81 10.94 -13.94
CA THR A 226 3.60 12.10 -14.84
C THR A 226 2.37 11.98 -15.72
N ASN A 227 1.97 10.77 -16.14
CA ASN A 227 0.82 10.59 -17.05
C ASN A 227 -0.52 10.42 -16.33
N TYR A 228 -0.53 9.96 -15.08
CA TYR A 228 -1.75 9.59 -14.36
C TYR A 228 -1.79 10.11 -12.92
N GLY A 229 -0.72 10.75 -12.44
CA GLY A 229 -0.66 11.25 -11.06
C GLY A 229 -0.51 10.16 -10.00
N ILE A 230 -0.05 8.95 -10.37
CA ILE A 230 0.10 7.83 -9.43
C ILE A 230 1.25 8.09 -8.46
N LYS A 231 0.90 8.53 -7.26
CA LYS A 231 1.86 9.02 -6.25
C LYS A 231 2.49 7.90 -5.42
N GLN A 232 1.69 6.93 -4.97
CA GLN A 232 2.11 5.87 -4.04
C GLN A 232 2.32 4.55 -4.77
N VAL A 233 3.52 3.97 -4.64
CA VAL A 233 3.84 2.65 -5.21
C VAL A 233 4.40 1.66 -4.19
N LEU A 234 4.15 0.37 -4.41
CA LEU A 234 4.72 -0.71 -3.59
C LEU A 234 6.20 -0.89 -3.92
N ASN A 235 7.00 -1.10 -2.88
CA ASN A 235 8.44 -1.29 -2.97
C ASN A 235 8.85 -2.60 -2.26
N VAL A 236 9.74 -3.37 -2.90
CA VAL A 236 10.09 -4.76 -2.48
C VAL A 236 11.61 -4.99 -2.36
N ASN A 237 12.43 -4.04 -2.82
CA ASN A 237 13.88 -4.20 -2.94
C ASN A 237 14.60 -3.00 -2.27
N PRO A 238 15.66 -3.24 -1.46
CA PRO A 238 16.45 -2.16 -0.84
C PRO A 238 16.96 -1.09 -1.83
N GLY A 239 17.35 -1.47 -3.05
CA GLY A 239 17.86 -0.54 -4.06
C GLY A 239 16.79 0.43 -4.54
N THR A 240 15.59 -0.06 -4.87
CA THR A 240 14.45 0.78 -5.26
C THR A 240 13.90 1.59 -4.08
N VAL A 241 14.01 1.09 -2.85
CA VAL A 241 13.71 1.87 -1.63
C VAL A 241 14.67 3.07 -1.51
N LEU A 242 15.98 2.85 -1.70
CA LEU A 242 16.97 3.93 -1.67
C LEU A 242 16.73 4.96 -2.79
N LEU A 243 16.50 4.50 -4.02
CA LEU A 243 16.19 5.39 -5.14
C LEU A 243 14.91 6.19 -4.89
N GLY A 244 13.88 5.58 -4.29
CA GLY A 244 12.67 6.26 -3.85
C GLY A 244 12.95 7.39 -2.85
N TYR A 245 13.89 7.20 -1.93
CA TYR A 245 14.37 8.27 -1.05
C TYR A 245 15.14 9.36 -1.80
N PHE A 246 15.99 9.00 -2.75
CA PHE A 246 16.79 9.97 -3.52
C PHE A 246 15.92 10.90 -4.36
N ILE A 247 14.98 10.37 -5.14
CA ILE A 247 14.10 11.21 -5.96
C ILE A 247 13.23 12.13 -5.10
N TYR A 248 12.82 11.66 -3.91
CA TYR A 248 12.12 12.50 -2.95
C TYR A 248 13.01 13.61 -2.43
N LYS A 249 14.23 13.30 -1.99
CA LYS A 249 15.20 14.28 -1.49
C LYS A 249 15.56 15.32 -2.54
N LEU A 250 15.65 14.93 -3.81
CA LEU A 250 15.89 15.82 -4.95
C LEU A 250 14.73 16.80 -5.17
N GLY A 251 13.48 16.39 -4.92
CA GLY A 251 12.30 17.27 -4.98
C GLY A 251 11.07 16.67 -5.66
N ILE A 252 11.13 15.45 -6.17
CA ILE A 252 9.96 14.77 -6.76
C ILE A 252 9.02 14.35 -5.63
N ASN A 253 7.72 14.63 -5.74
CA ASN A 253 6.77 14.36 -4.66
C ASN A 253 6.22 12.92 -4.71
N ASN A 254 7.11 11.95 -4.89
CA ASN A 254 6.79 10.53 -4.86
C ASN A 254 6.50 10.04 -3.44
N GLU A 255 5.75 8.95 -3.35
CA GLU A 255 5.55 8.21 -2.13
C GLU A 255 5.66 6.71 -2.42
N PHE A 256 6.03 5.92 -1.43
CA PHE A 256 6.01 4.47 -1.54
C PHE A 256 5.67 3.80 -0.22
N LYS A 257 5.23 2.54 -0.31
CA LYS A 257 5.14 1.64 0.84
C LYS A 257 6.10 0.46 0.68
N ILE A 258 6.57 -0.07 1.80
CA ILE A 258 7.38 -1.29 1.82
C ILE A 258 6.47 -2.51 1.94
N SER A 259 6.75 -3.52 1.12
CA SER A 259 6.08 -4.82 1.11
C SER A 259 6.52 -5.74 2.25
N VAL A 260 5.61 -6.63 2.67
CA VAL A 260 5.90 -7.74 3.59
C VAL A 260 7.05 -8.62 3.09
N PHE A 261 7.16 -8.79 1.77
CA PHE A 261 8.19 -9.61 1.13
C PHE A 261 9.62 -9.05 1.26
N MET A 262 9.78 -7.80 1.73
CA MET A 262 11.10 -7.24 2.02
C MET A 262 11.74 -7.83 3.30
N GLY A 263 10.97 -8.52 4.16
CA GLY A 263 11.52 -9.27 5.30
C GLY A 263 11.89 -8.41 6.52
N ASN A 264 11.05 -7.42 6.85
CA ASN A 264 11.25 -6.59 8.04
C ASN A 264 10.71 -7.30 9.30
N ASP A 265 11.51 -8.19 9.86
CA ASP A 265 11.04 -9.20 10.84
C ASP A 265 11.23 -8.82 12.31
N ASN A 266 11.96 -7.75 12.62
CA ASN A 266 12.31 -7.40 14.00
C ASN A 266 12.60 -5.89 14.17
N PRO A 267 12.67 -5.38 15.41
CA PRO A 267 12.90 -3.97 15.68
C PRO A 267 14.22 -3.41 15.12
N TYR A 268 15.25 -4.24 14.95
CA TYR A 268 16.53 -3.80 14.37
C TYR A 268 16.42 -3.62 12.86
N SER A 269 15.65 -4.46 12.16
CA SER A 269 15.29 -4.23 10.77
C SER A 269 14.49 -2.92 10.64
N SER A 270 13.54 -2.67 11.53
CA SER A 270 12.83 -1.37 11.57
C SER A 270 13.75 -0.19 11.86
N LEU A 271 14.69 -0.34 12.78
CA LEU A 271 15.69 0.69 13.04
C LEU A 271 16.50 0.99 11.77
N TRP A 272 16.99 -0.04 11.08
CA TRP A 272 17.73 0.11 9.83
C TRP A 272 16.92 0.83 8.75
N THR A 273 15.68 0.39 8.50
CA THR A 273 14.79 1.01 7.50
C THR A 273 14.51 2.48 7.82
N LEU A 274 14.17 2.78 9.08
CA LEU A 274 13.83 4.14 9.50
C LEU A 274 15.06 5.06 9.61
N LEU A 275 16.25 4.51 9.89
CA LEU A 275 17.51 5.27 9.84
C LEU A 275 17.78 5.78 8.43
N THR A 276 17.66 4.91 7.42
CA THR A 276 17.84 5.32 6.02
C THR A 276 16.79 6.35 5.59
N ALA A 277 15.53 6.16 5.99
CA ALA A 277 14.48 7.16 5.76
C ALA A 277 14.83 8.51 6.40
N LYS A 278 15.38 8.50 7.63
CA LYS A 278 15.77 9.73 8.33
C LYS A 278 16.97 10.42 7.69
N LEU A 279 17.95 9.66 7.22
CA LEU A 279 19.13 10.19 6.55
C LEU A 279 18.79 11.01 5.31
N PHE A 280 17.76 10.59 4.56
CA PHE A 280 17.32 11.24 3.31
C PHE A 280 15.99 12.00 3.43
N ALA A 281 15.53 12.28 4.65
CA ALA A 281 14.34 13.11 4.86
C ALA A 281 14.55 14.53 4.33
N ARG A 282 13.44 15.19 3.96
CA ARG A 282 13.44 16.61 3.62
C ARG A 282 13.56 17.47 4.88
N GLU A 283 13.85 18.77 4.67
CA GLU A 283 14.03 19.73 5.77
C GLU A 283 12.77 19.92 6.63
N ASP A 284 11.60 19.75 6.02
CA ASP A 284 10.30 19.73 6.71
C ASP A 284 10.06 18.45 7.54
N GLY A 285 11.03 17.53 7.58
CA GLY A 285 10.98 16.28 8.33
C GLY A 285 10.24 15.14 7.63
N THR A 286 9.72 15.36 6.41
CA THR A 286 8.95 14.36 5.67
C THR A 286 9.84 13.33 4.96
N SER A 287 9.22 12.19 4.62
CA SER A 287 9.84 11.05 3.94
C SER A 287 8.83 10.47 2.94
N PRO A 288 9.28 9.90 1.80
CA PRO A 288 8.38 9.23 0.85
C PRO A 288 7.86 7.89 1.37
N LEU A 289 8.44 7.32 2.44
CA LEU A 289 7.94 6.08 3.05
C LEU A 289 6.64 6.35 3.82
N ILE A 290 5.48 6.12 3.19
CA ILE A 290 4.16 6.40 3.78
C ILE A 290 3.44 5.16 4.34
N GLY A 291 4.01 3.98 4.12
CA GLY A 291 3.46 2.71 4.57
C GLY A 291 4.57 1.68 4.78
N TYR A 292 4.58 1.04 5.94
CA TYR A 292 5.64 0.13 6.34
C TYR A 292 5.02 -1.18 6.81
N ASN A 293 4.98 -2.18 5.91
CA ASN A 293 4.65 -3.55 6.31
C ASN A 293 5.86 -4.17 6.98
N LEU A 294 5.64 -4.60 8.21
CA LEU A 294 6.49 -5.60 8.83
C LEU A 294 6.06 -7.00 8.38
N SER A 295 6.90 -8.01 8.61
CA SER A 295 6.54 -9.36 8.20
C SER A 295 5.44 -9.98 9.05
N ASN A 296 4.83 -11.06 8.53
CA ASN A 296 3.80 -11.81 9.24
C ASN A 296 4.30 -12.54 10.50
N ALA A 297 5.62 -12.57 10.75
CA ALA A 297 6.20 -13.18 11.95
C ALA A 297 6.33 -12.21 13.13
N VAL A 298 6.19 -10.91 12.92
CA VAL A 298 6.32 -9.92 14.01
C VAL A 298 5.17 -10.03 15.00
N ASN A 299 5.32 -9.51 16.21
CA ASN A 299 4.29 -9.43 17.25
C ASN A 299 4.05 -7.97 17.69
N ASN A 300 3.13 -7.75 18.65
CA ASN A 300 2.85 -6.43 19.22
C ASN A 300 4.10 -5.74 19.77
N GLN A 301 5.02 -6.47 20.42
CA GLN A 301 6.24 -5.89 20.95
C GLN A 301 7.12 -5.30 19.84
N THR A 302 7.22 -5.98 18.70
CA THR A 302 7.96 -5.46 17.55
C THR A 302 7.33 -4.16 17.04
N LEU A 303 6.00 -4.11 16.89
CA LEU A 303 5.28 -2.90 16.45
C LEU A 303 5.42 -1.73 17.43
N GLU A 304 5.33 -2.00 18.74
CA GLU A 304 5.56 -1.01 19.79
C GLU A 304 7.00 -0.46 19.75
N LEU A 305 8.00 -1.31 19.54
CA LEU A 305 9.40 -0.88 19.42
C LEU A 305 9.67 -0.12 18.11
N SER A 306 9.03 -0.50 17.00
CA SER A 306 9.08 0.26 15.75
C SER A 306 8.44 1.65 15.94
N ALA A 307 7.33 1.75 16.68
CA ALA A 307 6.73 3.02 17.06
C ALA A 307 7.65 3.86 17.95
N TYR A 308 8.31 3.23 18.93
CA TYR A 308 9.33 3.87 19.77
C TYR A 308 10.49 4.47 18.94
N ILE A 309 10.88 3.83 17.84
CA ILE A 309 11.91 4.35 16.91
C ILE A 309 11.35 5.51 16.05
N ARG A 310 10.13 5.37 15.51
CA ARG A 310 9.50 6.42 14.68
C ARG A 310 9.41 7.77 15.39
N LYS A 311 9.04 7.75 16.68
CA LYS A 311 8.82 8.94 17.51
C LYS A 311 10.00 9.93 17.52
N PRO A 312 11.21 9.57 17.99
CA PRO A 312 12.35 10.48 17.98
C PRO A 312 12.83 10.86 16.57
N PHE A 313 12.46 10.10 15.54
CA PHE A 313 12.79 10.44 14.15
C PHE A 313 11.79 11.42 13.52
N GLY A 314 10.66 11.69 14.18
CA GLY A 314 9.60 12.57 13.68
C GLY A 314 8.67 11.87 12.68
N PHE A 315 8.57 10.54 12.75
CA PHE A 315 7.85 9.73 11.76
C PHE A 315 6.51 9.15 12.26
N GLU A 316 6.03 9.53 13.45
CA GLU A 316 4.73 9.05 13.97
C GLU A 316 3.58 9.32 12.98
N ASP A 317 3.53 10.51 12.37
CA ASP A 317 2.47 10.89 11.42
C ASP A 317 2.86 10.67 9.94
N VAL A 318 4.12 10.32 9.67
CA VAL A 318 4.66 10.15 8.30
C VAL A 318 4.61 8.69 7.86
N VAL A 319 5.15 7.79 8.69
CA VAL A 319 5.34 6.38 8.33
C VAL A 319 4.27 5.54 9.04
N ARG A 320 3.23 5.13 8.31
CA ARG A 320 2.18 4.24 8.85
C ARG A 320 2.72 2.84 9.06
N LEU A 321 2.52 2.26 10.25
CA LEU A 321 2.78 0.84 10.46
C LEU A 321 1.60 0.04 9.91
N GLU A 322 1.84 -0.79 8.92
CA GLU A 322 0.79 -1.60 8.29
C GLU A 322 0.86 -3.01 8.87
N HIS A 323 -0.21 -3.42 9.53
CA HIS A 323 -0.31 -4.66 10.28
C HIS A 323 -1.29 -5.61 9.60
N HIS A 324 -0.81 -6.77 9.15
CA HIS A 324 -1.64 -7.82 8.59
C HIS A 324 -2.52 -8.45 9.67
N ILE A 325 -3.83 -8.33 9.49
CA ILE A 325 -4.86 -8.85 10.40
C ILE A 325 -5.35 -10.20 9.93
N THR A 326 -5.71 -10.29 8.65
CA THR A 326 -6.00 -11.53 7.95
C THR A 326 -5.10 -11.63 6.74
N GLU A 327 -4.68 -12.85 6.44
CA GLU A 327 -3.81 -13.16 5.30
C GLU A 327 -4.48 -14.11 4.33
N CYS A 328 -3.98 -14.18 3.09
CA CYS A 328 -4.45 -15.18 2.13
C CYS A 328 -4.40 -16.58 2.74
N TYR A 329 -5.43 -17.38 2.50
CA TYR A 329 -5.54 -18.71 3.09
C TYR A 329 -4.42 -19.64 2.61
N LYS A 330 -4.00 -19.49 1.34
CA LYS A 330 -2.92 -20.25 0.72
C LYS A 330 -1.64 -19.43 0.55
N SER A 331 -0.52 -20.17 0.56
CA SER A 331 0.76 -19.78 -0.06
C SER A 331 1.61 -18.67 0.59
N ILE A 332 1.15 -17.98 1.64
CA ILE A 332 1.97 -16.96 2.35
C ILE A 332 2.21 -17.22 3.84
N VAL A 333 1.21 -17.71 4.58
CA VAL A 333 1.32 -17.93 6.04
C VAL A 333 0.72 -19.28 6.46
N ARG A 334 1.03 -19.69 7.69
CA ARG A 334 0.33 -20.81 8.35
C ARG A 334 -1.03 -20.32 8.84
N GLN A 335 -2.07 -21.10 8.58
CA GLN A 335 -3.43 -20.84 9.03
C GLN A 335 -3.74 -21.61 10.34
N PRO A 336 -4.66 -21.13 11.20
CA PRO A 336 -5.42 -19.89 11.07
C PRO A 336 -4.54 -18.65 11.31
N TYR A 337 -4.69 -17.63 10.48
CA TYR A 337 -4.04 -16.32 10.65
C TYR A 337 -5.10 -15.24 10.84
N ASP A 338 -5.44 -14.96 12.09
CA ASP A 338 -6.31 -13.88 12.54
C ASP A 338 -5.66 -13.16 13.72
N ARG A 339 -5.36 -11.87 13.53
CA ARG A 339 -4.63 -11.04 14.50
C ARG A 339 -5.46 -9.87 15.03
N ARG A 340 -6.80 -9.98 14.99
CA ARG A 340 -7.68 -8.91 15.48
C ARG A 340 -7.50 -8.61 16.95
N ASP A 341 -7.35 -9.62 17.79
CA ASP A 341 -7.14 -9.43 19.24
C ASP A 341 -5.83 -8.67 19.48
N GLU A 342 -4.78 -9.03 18.75
CA GLU A 342 -3.49 -8.34 18.80
C GLU A 342 -3.63 -6.86 18.40
N LEU A 343 -4.37 -6.58 17.32
CA LEU A 343 -4.66 -5.22 16.88
C LEU A 343 -5.42 -4.42 17.95
N VAL A 344 -6.45 -5.00 18.58
CA VAL A 344 -7.24 -4.32 19.62
C VAL A 344 -6.38 -3.93 20.82
N GLU A 345 -5.41 -4.76 21.19
CA GLU A 345 -4.43 -4.43 22.23
C GLU A 345 -3.44 -3.34 21.79
N LEU A 346 -2.95 -3.42 20.55
CA LEU A 346 -1.92 -2.53 20.01
C LEU A 346 -2.45 -1.12 19.72
N ALA A 347 -3.66 -1.03 19.17
CA ALA A 347 -4.26 0.23 18.72
C ALA A 347 -4.46 1.25 19.85
N LYS A 348 -4.51 0.79 21.11
CA LYS A 348 -4.61 1.68 22.29
C LYS A 348 -3.27 2.35 22.66
N LYS A 349 -2.16 1.91 22.06
CA LYS A 349 -0.79 2.30 22.46
C LYS A 349 0.02 2.91 21.34
N VAL A 350 -0.30 2.59 20.08
CA VAL A 350 0.50 2.96 18.93
C VAL A 350 -0.35 3.72 17.90
N LYS A 351 0.09 4.94 17.58
CA LYS A 351 -0.56 5.81 16.59
C LYS A 351 -0.22 5.42 15.15
N ASN A 352 -1.08 5.83 14.22
CA ASN A 352 -0.87 5.70 12.76
C ASN A 352 -0.57 4.25 12.35
N ILE A 353 -1.53 3.37 12.67
CA ILE A 353 -1.55 1.96 12.26
C ILE A 353 -2.57 1.75 11.15
N SER A 354 -2.28 0.85 10.22
CA SER A 354 -3.25 0.27 9.30
C SER A 354 -3.56 -1.17 9.69
N ALA A 355 -4.84 -1.52 9.73
CA ALA A 355 -5.34 -2.88 9.80
C ALA A 355 -5.55 -3.42 8.39
N LYS A 356 -4.61 -4.24 7.92
CA LYS A 356 -4.52 -4.71 6.54
C LYS A 356 -5.09 -6.12 6.40
N HIS A 357 -5.90 -6.33 5.36
CA HIS A 357 -6.57 -7.59 5.09
C HIS A 357 -6.21 -8.05 3.67
N GLU A 358 -5.53 -9.20 3.56
CA GLU A 358 -5.20 -9.86 2.28
C GLU A 358 -6.15 -11.03 1.98
N GLY A 359 -6.67 -11.67 3.04
CA GLY A 359 -7.67 -12.75 2.98
C GLY A 359 -8.99 -12.38 3.64
N GLY A 360 -9.98 -13.28 3.50
CA GLY A 360 -11.28 -13.17 4.16
C GLY A 360 -11.22 -13.50 5.66
N ASN A 361 -12.38 -13.54 6.31
CA ASN A 361 -12.48 -14.14 7.64
C ASN A 361 -12.08 -15.62 7.55
N VAL A 362 -11.20 -16.09 8.43
CA VAL A 362 -10.65 -17.46 8.40
C VAL A 362 -11.76 -18.51 8.32
N GLU A 363 -12.85 -18.31 9.05
CA GLU A 363 -14.00 -19.23 9.10
C GLU A 363 -14.75 -19.36 7.78
N VAL A 364 -14.69 -18.34 6.94
CA VAL A 364 -15.33 -18.28 5.62
C VAL A 364 -14.34 -18.74 4.57
N ASP A 365 -13.14 -18.14 4.55
CA ASP A 365 -12.13 -18.36 3.53
C ASP A 365 -11.72 -19.84 3.45
N LYS A 366 -11.51 -20.50 4.61
CA LYS A 366 -11.15 -21.93 4.68
C LYS A 366 -12.16 -22.88 4.03
N ASN A 367 -13.42 -22.43 3.91
CA ASN A 367 -14.54 -23.22 3.42
C ASN A 367 -14.95 -22.84 1.99
N ARG A 368 -14.30 -21.85 1.37
CA ARG A 368 -14.51 -21.54 -0.05
C ARG A 368 -14.01 -22.69 -0.92
N GLU A 369 -14.74 -22.97 -1.99
CA GLU A 369 -14.29 -23.90 -3.03
C GLU A 369 -12.93 -23.47 -3.59
N HIS A 370 -12.78 -22.15 -3.76
CA HIS A 370 -11.54 -21.51 -4.19
C HIS A 370 -11.12 -20.44 -3.17
N PRO A 371 -10.41 -20.84 -2.09
CA PRO A 371 -9.99 -19.92 -1.04
C PRO A 371 -8.91 -18.95 -1.56
N THR A 372 -8.70 -17.84 -0.86
CA THR A 372 -7.73 -16.82 -1.27
C THR A 372 -6.32 -17.38 -1.36
N ASP A 373 -5.61 -17.03 -2.44
CA ASP A 373 -4.21 -17.41 -2.67
C ASP A 373 -3.39 -16.19 -3.08
N ILE A 374 -2.27 -15.93 -2.39
CA ILE A 374 -1.40 -14.80 -2.70
C ILE A 374 -0.79 -14.92 -4.11
N LEU A 375 -0.65 -16.14 -4.64
CA LEU A 375 0.00 -16.37 -5.93
C LEU A 375 -0.83 -15.84 -7.10
N GLU A 376 -2.15 -15.71 -6.92
CA GLU A 376 -3.08 -15.19 -7.93
C GLU A 376 -2.88 -13.70 -8.20
N TYR A 377 -2.18 -12.99 -7.32
CA TYR A 377 -1.86 -11.58 -7.50
C TYR A 377 -0.88 -11.35 -8.66
N PHE A 378 -0.19 -12.42 -9.07
CA PHE A 378 0.83 -12.41 -10.12
C PHE A 378 0.33 -13.03 -11.43
N ALA A 379 -0.91 -13.53 -11.47
CA ALA A 379 -1.52 -14.08 -12.68
C ALA A 379 -2.06 -12.97 -13.58
N ALA A 380 -2.01 -13.18 -14.90
CA ALA A 380 -2.67 -12.30 -15.86
C ALA A 380 -4.19 -12.49 -15.78
N LYS A 381 -4.96 -11.43 -16.01
CA LYS A 381 -6.44 -11.48 -15.99
C LYS A 381 -6.98 -12.52 -16.97
N LYS A 382 -6.37 -12.59 -18.16
CA LYS A 382 -6.76 -13.56 -19.19
C LYS A 382 -6.68 -14.99 -18.68
N ASP A 383 -5.58 -15.35 -18.04
CA ASP A 383 -5.35 -16.70 -17.52
C ASP A 383 -6.35 -17.03 -16.40
N LEU A 384 -6.66 -16.07 -15.54
CA LEU A 384 -7.66 -16.21 -14.49
C LEU A 384 -9.08 -16.43 -15.04
N ILE A 385 -9.43 -15.75 -16.14
CA ILE A 385 -10.72 -15.93 -16.82
C ILE A 385 -10.77 -17.29 -17.52
N GLU A 386 -9.72 -17.69 -18.24
CA GLU A 386 -9.63 -18.98 -18.93
C GLU A 386 -9.65 -20.16 -17.95
N ALA A 387 -9.10 -19.97 -16.74
CA ALA A 387 -9.19 -20.94 -15.65
C ALA A 387 -10.55 -20.97 -14.94
N GLY A 388 -11.51 -20.10 -15.32
CA GLY A 388 -12.83 -20.04 -14.69
C GLY A 388 -12.83 -19.46 -13.27
N LEU A 389 -11.79 -18.72 -12.89
CA LEU A 389 -11.60 -18.23 -11.52
C LEU A 389 -12.21 -16.84 -11.27
N TRP A 390 -12.74 -16.18 -12.31
CA TRP A 390 -13.20 -14.79 -12.22
C TRP A 390 -14.23 -14.55 -11.11
N ASP A 391 -15.28 -15.38 -11.04
CA ASP A 391 -16.34 -15.23 -10.04
C ASP A 391 -15.85 -15.62 -8.63
N ALA A 392 -14.96 -16.61 -8.53
CA ALA A 392 -14.33 -16.96 -7.26
C ALA A 392 -13.48 -15.82 -6.72
N LEU A 393 -12.68 -15.16 -7.55
CA LEU A 393 -11.89 -13.99 -7.17
C LEU A 393 -12.76 -12.81 -6.76
N ARG A 394 -13.89 -12.59 -7.45
CA ARG A 394 -14.89 -11.59 -7.06
C ARG A 394 -15.46 -11.88 -5.67
N ILE A 395 -15.80 -13.13 -5.37
CA ILE A 395 -16.30 -13.55 -4.05
C ILE A 395 -15.22 -13.35 -2.98
N ASN A 396 -13.99 -13.79 -3.25
CA ASN A 396 -12.84 -13.61 -2.36
C ASN A 396 -12.60 -12.12 -2.03
N HIS A 397 -12.83 -11.22 -3.00
CA HIS A 397 -12.73 -9.78 -2.79
C HIS A 397 -13.80 -9.24 -1.83
N LEU A 398 -15.04 -9.73 -1.93
CA LEU A 398 -16.13 -9.39 -1.01
C LEU A 398 -15.87 -9.94 0.40
N ASP A 399 -15.36 -11.17 0.51
CA ASP A 399 -15.00 -11.77 1.81
C ASP A 399 -13.90 -11.01 2.53
N ARG A 400 -12.94 -10.47 1.76
CA ARG A 400 -11.90 -9.59 2.30
C ARG A 400 -12.50 -8.29 2.84
N ASN A 401 -13.50 -7.72 2.16
CA ASN A 401 -14.23 -6.55 2.67
C ASN A 401 -15.05 -6.88 3.93
N ASP A 402 -15.59 -8.09 4.03
CA ASP A 402 -16.23 -8.58 5.25
C ASP A 402 -15.23 -8.74 6.39
N ALA A 403 -14.00 -9.16 6.10
CA ALA A 403 -12.92 -9.21 7.07
C ALA A 403 -12.54 -7.81 7.59
N VAL A 404 -12.46 -6.81 6.71
CA VAL A 404 -12.28 -5.39 7.06
C VAL A 404 -13.39 -4.93 8.01
N ASN A 405 -14.64 -5.23 7.68
CA ASN A 405 -15.80 -4.81 8.48
C ASN A 405 -15.91 -5.56 9.81
N SER A 406 -15.45 -6.81 9.87
CA SER A 406 -15.33 -7.58 11.12
C SER A 406 -14.30 -6.94 12.05
N THR A 407 -13.20 -6.43 11.50
CA THR A 407 -12.20 -5.66 12.25
C THR A 407 -12.75 -4.31 12.71
N ALA A 408 -13.47 -3.57 11.85
CA ALA A 408 -14.11 -2.31 12.24
C ALA A 408 -15.12 -2.49 13.39
N LYS A 409 -15.89 -3.59 13.36
CA LYS A 409 -16.78 -3.99 14.46
C LYS A 409 -16.00 -4.25 15.74
N ALA A 410 -14.92 -5.05 15.69
CA ALA A 410 -14.11 -5.38 16.86
C ALA A 410 -13.46 -4.12 17.49
N LEU A 411 -12.97 -3.19 16.67
CA LEU A 411 -12.46 -1.90 17.14
C LEU A 411 -13.55 -1.07 17.82
N THR A 412 -14.74 -1.01 17.21
CA THR A 412 -15.90 -0.28 17.74
C THR A 412 -16.36 -0.84 19.10
N GLU A 413 -16.48 -2.16 19.22
CA GLU A 413 -16.84 -2.85 20.46
C GLU A 413 -15.85 -2.58 21.61
N ASN A 414 -14.61 -2.23 21.26
CA ASN A 414 -13.54 -1.91 22.20
C ASN A 414 -13.29 -0.40 22.38
N GLY A 415 -14.15 0.47 21.82
CA GLY A 415 -14.02 1.93 21.92
C GLY A 415 -12.82 2.52 21.18
N ILE A 416 -12.32 1.83 20.15
CA ILE A 416 -11.17 2.25 19.35
C ILE A 416 -11.67 2.91 18.06
N ALA A 417 -11.15 4.10 17.75
CA ALA A 417 -11.47 4.81 16.52
C ALA A 417 -10.89 4.10 15.29
N PHE A 418 -11.47 4.36 14.13
CA PHE A 418 -10.97 3.82 12.86
C PHE A 418 -11.18 4.83 11.72
N ILE A 419 -10.39 4.70 10.66
CA ILE A 419 -10.48 5.52 9.44
C ILE A 419 -11.00 4.65 8.30
N ALA A 420 -12.19 4.98 7.81
CA ALA A 420 -12.80 4.45 6.59
C ALA A 420 -12.66 5.46 5.43
N ALA A 421 -13.30 5.22 4.28
CA ALA A 421 -13.37 6.17 3.17
C ALA A 421 -14.05 7.47 3.61
N LYS A 422 -13.25 8.48 3.93
CA LYS A 422 -13.65 9.70 4.67
C LYS A 422 -14.73 10.55 3.97
N ASN A 423 -14.86 10.46 2.65
CA ASN A 423 -15.89 11.21 1.93
C ASN A 423 -17.20 10.40 1.81
N LEU A 424 -17.21 9.11 2.14
CA LEU A 424 -18.42 8.28 2.13
C LEU A 424 -19.05 8.18 3.52
N HIS A 425 -18.24 8.18 4.59
CA HIS A 425 -18.69 7.91 5.95
C HIS A 425 -18.47 9.14 6.84
N HIS A 426 -19.24 10.21 6.61
CA HIS A 426 -19.17 11.47 7.38
C HIS A 426 -20.23 11.60 8.47
#